data_AF-A0A821QV53-F1
#
_entry.id   AF-A0A821QV53-F1
#
_cell.length_a   1.000
_cell.length_b   1.000
_cell.length_c   1.000
_cell.angle_alpha   90.00
_cell.angle_beta   90.00
_cell.angle_gamma   90.00
#
_symmetry.space_group_name_H-M   'P 1'
#
loop_
_entity.id
_entity.type
_entity.pdbx_description
1 polymer ?
#
loop_
_entity_poly.entity_id
_entity_poly.type
_entity_poly.pdbx_seq_one_letter_code
_entity_poly.pdbx_strand_id
1 'polypeptide(L)'
;LNACIGGRNYFYFFRVLIFGTIALFLWMYQALSLIYNDSTQFMIKYLFTQIYDPWFIYMLIITSFNTIWVTLMTTFHFINSICLGITINERLTGFRYSYFRDENTGKFTNPFRKQKFKNFLETFGLFRLMSLFRYTRIDWSQVYDINQINVTKMN
;
A
#
# COMPACT_ATOMS: atom_id res chain seq x y z
N LEU A 1 -7.18 12.38 -5.66
CA LEU A 1 -5.93 13.18 -5.70
C LEU A 1 -5.69 13.61 -7.14
N ASN A 2 -5.83 14.91 -7.45
CA ASN A 2 -5.60 15.44 -8.80
C ASN A 2 -4.10 15.78 -8.98
N ALA A 3 -3.22 14.83 -8.69
CA ALA A 3 -1.77 15.02 -8.80
C ALA A 3 -1.07 13.69 -9.07
N CYS A 4 0.05 13.73 -9.80
CA CYS A 4 0.90 12.56 -10.00
C CYS A 4 1.51 12.10 -8.67
N ILE A 5 1.50 10.78 -8.46
CA ILE A 5 2.07 10.14 -7.28
C ILE A 5 3.52 9.80 -7.60
N GLY A 6 4.47 10.51 -6.98
CA GLY A 6 5.91 10.28 -7.13
C GLY A 6 6.60 10.15 -5.76
N GLY A 7 7.93 10.02 -5.75
CA GLY A 7 8.71 9.71 -4.54
C GLY A 7 8.49 10.66 -3.35
N ARG A 8 8.20 11.95 -3.58
CA ARG A 8 7.91 12.92 -2.52
C ARG A 8 6.48 12.87 -1.97
N ASN A 9 5.50 12.39 -2.73
CA ASN A 9 4.09 12.35 -2.30
C ASN A 9 3.59 10.94 -2.00
N TYR A 10 4.41 9.92 -2.31
CA TYR A 10 4.07 8.53 -2.15
C TYR A 10 3.71 8.17 -0.70
N PHE A 11 4.42 8.72 0.28
CA PHE A 11 4.14 8.43 1.69
C PHE A 11 2.77 8.95 2.16
N TYR A 12 2.31 10.12 1.69
CA TYR A 12 0.97 10.62 1.99
C TYR A 12 -0.09 9.71 1.39
N PHE A 13 0.10 9.33 0.12
CA PHE A 13 -0.80 8.42 -0.59
C PHE A 13 -0.90 7.07 0.12
N PHE A 14 0.23 6.48 0.52
CA PHE A 14 0.26 5.21 1.23
C PHE A 14 -0.40 5.28 2.61
N ARG A 15 -0.23 6.39 3.35
CA ARG A 15 -0.93 6.63 4.62
C ARG A 15 -2.44 6.72 4.42
N VAL A 16 -2.90 7.46 3.41
CA VAL A 16 -4.33 7.57 3.08
C VAL A 16 -4.93 6.20 2.76
N LEU A 17 -4.21 5.36 2.01
CA LEU A 17 -4.64 3.98 1.74
C LEU A 17 -4.79 3.16 3.02
N ILE A 18 -3.80 3.19 3.92
CA ILE A 18 -3.84 2.43 5.18
C ILE A 18 -4.98 2.93 6.08
N PHE A 19 -5.04 4.23 6.36
CA PHE A 19 -6.07 4.79 7.22
C PHE A 19 -7.47 4.62 6.62
N GLY A 20 -7.60 4.78 5.30
CA GLY A 20 -8.86 4.52 4.58
C GLY A 20 -9.29 3.06 4.68
N THR A 21 -8.35 2.12 4.56
CA THR A 21 -8.63 0.69 4.75
C THR A 21 -9.14 0.41 6.16
N ILE A 22 -8.47 0.92 7.19
CA ILE A 22 -8.88 0.76 8.60
C ILE A 22 -10.27 1.36 8.83
N ALA A 23 -10.53 2.57 8.32
CA ALA A 23 -11.83 3.22 8.44
C ALA A 23 -12.93 2.36 7.79
N LEU A 24 -12.72 1.85 6.57
CA LEU A 24 -13.68 0.99 5.88
C LEU A 24 -13.96 -0.32 6.64
N PHE A 25 -12.95 -0.92 7.28
CA PHE A 25 -13.15 -2.08 8.14
C PHE A 25 -13.97 -1.75 9.39
N LEU A 26 -13.72 -0.61 10.04
CA LEU A 26 -14.51 -0.15 11.19
C LEU A 26 -15.97 0.11 10.80
N TRP A 27 -16.19 0.76 9.65
CA TRP A 27 -17.53 0.99 9.10
C TRP A 27 -18.26 -0.31 8.77
N MET A 28 -17.56 -1.28 8.17
CA MET A 28 -18.13 -2.60 7.87
C MET A 28 -18.45 -3.37 9.15
N TYR A 29 -17.58 -3.32 10.16
CA TYR A 29 -17.83 -3.94 11.46
C TYR A 29 -19.08 -3.33 12.14
N GLN A 30 -19.23 -2.01 12.11
CA GLN A 30 -20.40 -1.34 12.65
C GLN A 30 -21.68 -1.76 11.91
N ALA A 31 -21.66 -1.85 10.59
CA ALA A 31 -22.79 -2.30 9.78
C ALA A 31 -23.20 -3.75 10.12
N LEU A 32 -22.23 -4.65 10.28
CA LEU A 32 -22.47 -6.04 10.67
C LEU A 32 -22.99 -6.16 12.10
N SER A 33 -22.48 -5.35 13.03
CA SER A 33 -22.97 -5.32 14.42
C SER A 33 -24.44 -4.89 14.49
N LEU A 34 -24.84 -3.89 13.70
CA LEU A 34 -26.24 -3.46 13.60
C LEU A 34 -27.15 -4.58 13.07
N ILE A 35 -26.70 -5.29 12.03
CA ILE A 35 -27.41 -6.44 11.45
C ILE A 35 -27.54 -7.59 12.46
N TYR A 36 -26.46 -7.91 13.17
CA TYR A 36 -26.43 -8.99 14.15
C TYR A 36 -27.34 -8.72 15.34
N ASN A 37 -27.39 -7.47 15.82
CA ASN A 37 -28.26 -7.09 16.93
C ASN A 37 -29.76 -7.09 16.55
N ASP A 38 -30.09 -6.94 15.26
CA ASP A 38 -31.46 -7.04 14.71
C ASP A 38 -31.78 -8.43 14.13
N SER A 39 -30.95 -9.44 14.43
CA SER A 39 -30.99 -10.79 13.82
C SER A 39 -32.29 -11.58 14.03
N THR A 40 -33.11 -11.22 15.03
CA THR A 40 -34.43 -11.83 15.23
C THR A 40 -35.46 -11.37 14.19
N GLN A 41 -35.25 -10.25 13.52
CA GLN A 41 -36.11 -9.76 12.43
C GLN A 41 -35.45 -9.84 11.05
N PHE A 42 -34.13 -10.04 10.98
CA PHE A 42 -33.35 -9.87 9.76
C PHE A 42 -33.75 -10.79 8.59
N MET A 43 -33.95 -12.10 8.81
CA MET A 43 -34.21 -13.06 7.72
C MET A 43 -35.61 -12.94 7.10
N ILE A 44 -36.64 -12.69 7.91
CA ILE A 44 -38.04 -12.63 7.44
C ILE A 44 -38.35 -11.27 6.81
N LYS A 45 -37.71 -10.20 7.29
CA LYS A 45 -37.93 -8.82 6.83
C LYS A 45 -37.26 -8.56 5.47
N TYR A 46 -36.09 -9.16 5.22
CA TYR A 46 -35.33 -9.02 3.97
C TYR A 46 -36.03 -9.61 2.73
N LEU A 47 -36.83 -10.67 2.92
CA LEU A 47 -37.49 -11.37 1.82
C LEU A 47 -38.89 -10.82 1.50
N PHE A 48 -39.56 -10.16 2.46
CA PHE A 48 -40.97 -9.81 2.32
C PHE A 48 -41.40 -8.40 2.77
N THR A 49 -40.57 -7.58 3.45
CA THR A 49 -41.05 -6.27 3.95
C THR A 49 -40.09 -5.09 3.69
N GLN A 50 -40.66 -4.08 3.02
CA GLN A 50 -40.11 -2.76 2.66
C GLN A 50 -39.67 -1.89 3.86
N ILE A 51 -38.75 -2.35 4.72
CA ILE A 51 -38.42 -1.59 5.95
C ILE A 51 -36.94 -1.17 6.05
N TYR A 52 -36.04 -1.71 5.23
CA TYR A 52 -34.71 -1.12 5.12
C TYR A 52 -34.69 -0.06 4.01
N ASP A 53 -34.37 1.18 4.40
CA ASP A 53 -34.14 2.29 3.48
C ASP A 53 -33.19 1.80 2.36
N PRO A 54 -33.61 1.82 1.09
CA PRO A 54 -32.76 1.43 -0.05
C PRO A 54 -31.37 2.06 0.01
N TRP A 55 -31.27 3.24 0.64
CA TRP A 55 -30.02 3.90 0.96
C TRP A 55 -29.06 3.04 1.79
N PHE A 56 -29.52 2.34 2.83
CA PHE A 56 -28.68 1.50 3.68
C PHE A 56 -28.09 0.31 2.91
N ILE A 57 -28.92 -0.36 2.10
CA ILE A 57 -28.45 -1.47 1.24
C ILE A 57 -27.43 -0.97 0.22
N TYR A 58 -27.69 0.17 -0.41
CA TYR A 58 -26.75 0.82 -1.32
C TYR A 58 -25.42 1.12 -0.64
N MET A 59 -25.46 1.71 0.57
CA MET A 59 -24.27 2.01 1.38
C MET A 59 -23.50 0.75 1.78
N LEU A 60 -24.19 -0.38 2.02
CA LEU A 60 -23.55 -1.65 2.35
C LEU A 60 -22.83 -2.25 1.13
N ILE A 61 -23.46 -2.21 -0.05
CA ILE A 61 -22.85 -2.67 -1.31
C ILE A 61 -21.61 -1.83 -1.65
N ILE A 62 -21.74 -0.50 -1.65
CA ILE A 62 -20.63 0.39 -2.01
C ILE A 62 -19.48 0.28 -1.00
N THR A 63 -19.78 0.17 0.30
CA THR A 63 -18.75 -0.03 1.34
C THR A 63 -18.05 -1.36 1.14
N SER A 64 -18.79 -2.44 0.88
CA SER A 64 -18.21 -3.77 0.65
C SER A 64 -17.28 -3.80 -0.56
N PHE A 65 -17.72 -3.23 -1.68
CA PHE A 65 -16.90 -3.10 -2.88
C PHE A 65 -15.63 -2.28 -2.61
N ASN A 66 -15.77 -1.12 -1.96
CA ASN A 66 -14.63 -0.26 -1.65
C ASN A 66 -13.66 -0.92 -0.66
N THR A 67 -14.14 -1.65 0.34
CA THR A 67 -13.28 -2.39 1.28
C THR A 67 -12.42 -3.40 0.53
N ILE A 68 -13.00 -4.20 -0.35
CA ILE A 68 -12.27 -5.19 -1.16
C ILE A 68 -11.25 -4.47 -2.05
N TRP A 69 -11.70 -3.47 -2.79
CA TRP A 69 -10.86 -2.72 -3.73
C TRP A 69 -9.66 -2.05 -3.05
N VAL A 70 -9.91 -1.28 -2.00
CA VAL A 70 -8.87 -0.53 -1.28
C VAL A 70 -7.92 -1.48 -0.55
N THR A 71 -8.41 -2.62 -0.04
CA THR A 71 -7.55 -3.66 0.57
C THR A 71 -6.60 -4.28 -0.44
N LEU A 72 -7.09 -4.61 -1.65
CA LEU A 72 -6.25 -5.12 -2.74
C LEU A 72 -5.18 -4.11 -3.15
N MET A 73 -5.57 -2.84 -3.34
CA MET A 73 -4.63 -1.76 -3.65
C MET A 73 -3.59 -1.58 -2.55
N THR A 74 -4.00 -1.56 -1.29
CA THR A 74 -3.10 -1.41 -0.14
C THR A 74 -2.11 -2.57 -0.05
N THR A 75 -2.57 -3.80 -0.23
CA THR A 75 -1.72 -5.00 -0.22
C THR A 75 -0.70 -4.96 -1.36
N PHE A 76 -1.14 -4.57 -2.55
CA PHE A 76 -0.26 -4.43 -3.70
C PHE A 76 0.84 -3.39 -3.46
N HIS A 77 0.50 -2.22 -2.93
CA HIS A 77 1.48 -1.21 -2.58
C HIS A 77 2.40 -1.65 -1.43
N PHE A 78 1.88 -2.39 -0.45
CA PHE A 78 2.65 -2.93 0.66
C PHE A 78 3.73 -3.91 0.17
N ILE A 79 3.36 -4.88 -0.69
CA ILE A 79 4.30 -5.85 -1.26
C ILE A 79 5.38 -5.15 -2.08
N ASN A 80 4.97 -4.26 -2.98
CA ASN A 80 5.91 -3.56 -3.85
C ASN A 80 6.86 -2.66 -3.06
N SER A 81 6.37 -1.89 -2.09
CA SER A 81 7.20 -0.95 -1.32
C SER A 81 8.06 -1.63 -0.27
N ILE A 82 7.50 -2.55 0.53
CA ILE A 82 8.19 -3.10 1.70
C ILE A 82 8.96 -4.38 1.36
N CYS A 83 8.34 -5.32 0.65
CA CYS A 83 8.96 -6.61 0.34
C CYS A 83 9.95 -6.53 -0.82
N LEU A 84 9.64 -5.72 -1.82
CA LEU A 84 10.47 -5.56 -3.02
C LEU A 84 11.28 -4.26 -3.00
N GLY A 85 10.74 -3.15 -2.46
CA GLY A 85 11.43 -1.86 -2.54
C GLY A 85 11.50 -1.31 -3.97
N ILE A 86 10.48 -1.61 -4.78
CA ILE A 86 10.39 -1.23 -6.20
C ILE A 86 9.06 -0.50 -6.43
N THR A 87 9.05 0.51 -7.29
CA THR A 87 7.82 1.18 -7.73
C THR A 87 7.03 0.33 -8.74
N ILE A 88 5.73 0.60 -8.88
CA ILE A 88 4.88 -0.15 -9.84
C ILE A 88 5.39 0.02 -11.28
N ASN A 89 5.84 1.24 -11.63
CA ASN A 89 6.40 1.53 -12.95
C ASN A 89 7.64 0.65 -13.23
N GLU A 90 8.56 0.58 -12.27
CA GLU A 90 9.74 -0.27 -12.37
C GLU A 90 9.40 -1.77 -12.40
N ARG A 91 8.32 -2.21 -11.73
CA ARG A 91 7.87 -3.61 -11.81
C ARG A 91 7.27 -3.95 -13.17
N LEU A 92 6.47 -3.06 -13.75
CA LEU A 92 5.81 -3.27 -15.04
C LEU A 92 6.76 -3.10 -16.23
N THR A 93 7.72 -2.19 -16.12
CA THR A 93 8.74 -1.93 -17.16
C THR A 93 10.10 -2.57 -16.82
N GLY A 94 10.15 -3.43 -15.80
CA GLY A 94 11.40 -4.02 -15.28
C GLY A 94 12.20 -4.80 -16.32
N PHE A 95 11.54 -5.35 -17.33
CA PHE A 95 12.19 -6.07 -18.42
C PHE A 95 13.11 -5.20 -19.29
N ARG A 96 12.89 -3.88 -19.31
CA ARG A 96 13.62 -2.91 -20.15
C ARG A 96 14.95 -2.48 -19.53
N TYR A 97 15.10 -2.61 -18.23
CA TYR A 97 16.23 -2.08 -17.50
C TYR A 97 17.30 -3.17 -17.30
N SER A 98 18.47 -2.96 -17.87
CA SER A 98 19.62 -3.89 -17.77
C SER A 98 20.08 -4.09 -16.33
N TYR A 99 19.95 -3.09 -15.46
CA TYR A 99 20.35 -3.14 -14.05
C TYR A 99 19.52 -4.10 -13.18
N PHE A 100 18.40 -4.63 -13.69
CA PHE A 100 17.66 -5.70 -13.03
C PHE A 100 18.17 -7.10 -13.42
N ARG A 101 19.12 -7.20 -14.36
CA ARG A 101 19.77 -8.46 -14.74
C ARG A 101 21.20 -8.44 -14.24
N ASP A 102 21.59 -9.49 -13.53
CA ASP A 102 22.97 -9.71 -13.16
C ASP A 102 23.79 -9.97 -14.44
N GLU A 103 24.80 -9.14 -14.71
CA GLU A 103 25.63 -9.24 -15.92
C GLU A 103 26.35 -10.59 -16.03
N ASN A 104 26.60 -11.26 -14.89
CA ASN A 104 27.37 -12.51 -14.85
C ASN A 104 26.51 -13.77 -14.94
N THR A 105 25.25 -13.73 -14.50
CA THR A 105 24.37 -14.92 -14.49
C THR A 105 23.10 -14.75 -15.31
N GLY A 106 22.80 -13.55 -15.81
CA GLY A 106 21.55 -13.23 -16.51
C GLY A 106 20.31 -13.33 -15.62
N LYS A 107 20.47 -13.58 -14.31
CA LYS A 107 19.36 -13.74 -13.36
C LYS A 107 18.80 -12.39 -12.95
N PHE A 108 17.48 -12.34 -12.75
CA PHE A 108 16.83 -11.14 -12.26
C PHE A 108 17.25 -10.90 -10.79
N THR A 109 18.03 -9.85 -10.56
CA THR A 109 18.45 -9.44 -9.22
C THR A 109 17.89 -8.06 -8.94
N ASN A 110 17.22 -7.89 -7.80
CA ASN A 110 16.67 -6.60 -7.41
C ASN A 110 17.74 -5.83 -6.61
N PRO A 111 18.36 -4.78 -7.19
CA PRO A 111 19.41 -4.01 -6.51
C PRO A 111 18.87 -3.16 -5.36
N PHE A 112 17.56 -2.89 -5.35
CA PHE A 112 16.89 -2.04 -4.36
C PHE A 112 16.28 -2.83 -3.20
N ARG A 113 16.48 -4.16 -3.15
CA ARG A 113 16.07 -4.99 -2.02
C ARG A 113 16.95 -4.70 -0.79
N LYS A 114 16.75 -3.53 -0.20
CA LYS A 114 17.26 -3.21 1.13
C LYS A 114 16.47 -4.05 2.16
N GLN A 115 17.03 -4.23 3.35
CA GLN A 115 16.39 -5.00 4.42
C GLN A 115 14.92 -4.55 4.60
N LYS A 116 13.96 -5.49 4.71
CA LYS A 116 12.51 -5.19 4.73
C LYS A 116 12.12 -4.09 5.73
N PHE A 117 12.78 -4.07 6.88
CA PHE A 117 12.57 -3.07 7.93
C PHE A 117 12.96 -1.64 7.49
N LYS A 118 14.02 -1.52 6.69
CA LYS A 118 14.48 -0.25 6.14
C LYS A 118 13.49 0.33 5.12
N ASN A 119 12.99 -0.53 4.23
CA ASN A 119 11.93 -0.15 3.29
C ASN A 119 10.65 0.26 4.01
N PHE A 120 10.31 -0.42 5.11
CA PHE A 120 9.17 -0.06 5.94
C PHE A 120 9.31 1.34 6.55
N LEU A 121 10.41 1.62 7.26
CA LEU A 121 10.64 2.94 7.86
C LEU A 121 10.62 4.08 6.83
N GLU A 122 11.19 3.82 5.66
CA GLU A 122 11.24 4.77 4.54
C GLU A 122 9.84 4.99 3.93
N THR A 123 9.06 3.93 3.72
CA THR A 123 7.68 3.98 3.19
C THR A 123 6.75 4.79 4.09
N PHE A 124 6.90 4.64 5.42
CA PHE A 124 6.09 5.38 6.39
C PHE A 124 6.61 6.78 6.68
N GLY A 125 7.74 7.19 6.09
CA GLY A 125 8.36 8.49 6.34
C GLY A 125 8.79 8.71 7.79
N LEU A 126 9.12 7.63 8.50
CA LEU A 126 9.60 7.65 9.90
C LEU A 126 11.09 8.02 9.96
N PHE A 127 11.48 9.07 9.23
CA PHE A 127 12.87 9.49 9.06
C PHE A 127 13.53 9.94 10.37
N ARG A 128 12.75 10.42 11.35
CA ARG A 128 13.26 10.75 12.70
C ARG A 128 13.74 9.51 13.46
N LEU A 129 13.13 8.35 13.26
CA LEU A 129 13.63 7.08 13.82
C LEU A 129 14.89 6.62 13.08
N MET A 130 14.98 6.86 11.77
CA MET A 130 16.20 6.61 10.97
C MET A 130 17.40 7.49 11.38
N SER A 131 17.15 8.73 11.85
CA SER A 131 18.19 9.62 12.38
C SER A 131 18.88 9.08 13.64
N LEU A 132 18.15 8.31 14.48
CA LEU A 132 18.74 7.62 15.64
C LEU A 132 19.72 6.51 15.22
N PHE A 133 19.56 5.97 14.01
CA PHE A 133 20.42 4.94 13.44
C PHE A 133 21.43 5.49 12.41
N ARG A 134 21.73 6.79 12.44
CA ARG A 134 22.67 7.47 11.50
C ARG A 134 22.36 7.18 10.02
N TYR A 135 21.09 7.21 9.63
CA TYR A 135 20.71 6.86 8.27
C TYR A 135 20.50 8.10 7.38
N THR A 136 21.16 8.12 6.22
CA THR A 136 21.06 9.18 5.20
C THR A 136 19.79 9.03 4.37
N ARG A 137 19.02 10.13 4.25
CA ARG A 137 17.84 10.22 3.38
C ARG A 137 18.28 10.02 1.94
N ILE A 138 17.75 9.00 1.28
CA ILE A 138 17.96 8.77 -0.16
C ILE A 138 16.86 9.55 -0.87
N ASP A 139 17.25 10.54 -1.68
CA ASP A 139 16.30 11.29 -2.48
C ASP A 139 15.99 10.49 -3.73
N TRP A 140 14.82 9.88 -3.79
CA TRP A 140 14.38 9.07 -4.94
C TRP A 140 14.17 9.91 -6.21
N SER A 141 14.25 11.24 -6.15
CA SER A 141 14.32 12.09 -7.36
C SER A 141 15.74 12.25 -7.92
N GLN A 142 16.76 11.77 -7.22
CA GLN A 142 18.14 11.76 -7.71
C GLN A 142 18.46 10.43 -8.38
N VAL A 143 18.96 10.50 -9.61
CA VAL A 143 19.51 9.34 -10.32
C VAL A 143 20.87 9.05 -9.70
N TYR A 144 21.00 7.94 -8.98
CA TYR A 144 22.29 7.48 -8.46
C TYR A 144 22.95 6.59 -9.52
N ASP A 145 24.19 6.91 -9.89
CA ASP A 145 25.02 5.96 -10.63
C ASP A 145 25.34 4.76 -9.74
N ILE A 146 25.32 3.55 -10.31
CA ILE A 146 25.52 2.27 -9.60
C ILE A 146 26.81 2.28 -8.76
N ASN A 147 27.83 3.00 -9.24
CA ASN A 147 29.11 3.18 -8.55
C ASN A 147 28.96 3.90 -7.20
N GLN A 148 28.05 4.87 -7.09
CA GLN A 148 27.82 5.61 -5.84
C GLN A 148 27.15 4.75 -4.77
N ILE A 149 26.32 3.78 -5.18
CA ILE A 149 25.63 2.85 -4.28
C ILE A 149 26.63 1.86 -3.64
N ASN A 150 27.65 1.43 -4.40
CA ASN A 150 28.69 0.53 -3.91
C ASN A 150 29.68 1.21 -2.95
N VAL A 151 29.98 2.49 -3.16
CA VAL A 151 30.85 3.27 -2.25
C VAL A 151 30.22 3.42 -0.86
N THR A 152 28.90 3.58 -0.76
CA THR A 152 28.19 3.61 0.53
C THR A 152 28.10 2.27 1.27
N LYS A 153 28.53 1.15 0.65
CA LYS A 153 28.63 -0.15 1.34
C LYS A 153 30.01 -0.40 1.98
N MET A 154 31.02 0.41 1.64
CA MET A 154 32.39 0.24 2.11
C MET A 154 32.77 1.15 3.29
N ASN A 155 31.87 2.06 3.69
CA ASN A 155 31.95 2.88 4.90
C ASN A 155 30.77 2.57 5.82
#